data_AF-A0A6N1MQ17-F1
#
_entry.id   AF-A0A6N1MQ17-F1
#
_cell.length_a   1.000
_cell.length_b   1.000
_cell.length_c   1.000
_cell.angle_alpha   90.00
_cell.angle_beta   90.00
_cell.angle_gamma   90.00
#
_symmetry.space_group_name_H-M   'P 1'
#
loop_
_entity.id
_entity.type
_entity.pdbx_description
1 polymer ?
#
loop_
_entity_poly.entity_id
_entity_poly.type
_entity_poly.pdbx_seq_one_letter_code
_entity_poly.pdbx_strand_id
1 'polypeptide(L)'
;MIVLASDHVTAQAAVQVSDQVQHLISALRQDDYTLAELMQLVGLTHRAIVQRNYLNPAIEAGLIKRTIPDNPKSPKQRYRLKR
;
A
#
# COMPACT_ATOMS: atom_id res chain seq x y z
N MET A 1 39.05 -25.17 -6.41
CA MET A 1 38.80 -25.51 -4.98
C MET A 1 39.48 -24.39 -4.19
N ILE A 2 38.83 -23.48 -3.46
CA ILE A 2 37.66 -23.57 -2.58
C ILE A 2 36.84 -22.25 -2.71
N VAL A 3 35.52 -22.38 -2.58
CA VAL A 3 34.50 -21.33 -2.54
C VAL A 3 34.57 -20.55 -1.23
N LEU A 4 34.43 -19.23 -1.25
CA LEU A 4 33.67 -18.50 -0.21
C LEU A 4 32.89 -17.36 -0.86
N ALA A 5 31.59 -17.59 -0.93
CA ALA A 5 30.59 -16.58 -1.20
C ALA A 5 30.64 -15.49 -0.12
N SER A 6 30.39 -14.25 -0.52
CA SER A 6 30.00 -13.21 0.41
C SER A 6 28.82 -12.49 -0.23
N ASP A 7 27.65 -12.81 0.33
CA ASP A 7 26.34 -12.24 0.11
C ASP A 7 26.35 -10.72 0.01
N HIS A 8 26.47 -10.21 -1.21
CA HIS A 8 25.97 -8.88 -1.55
C HIS A 8 24.60 -8.98 -2.23
N VAL A 9 23.66 -9.72 -1.61
CA VAL A 9 22.23 -9.43 -1.81
C VAL A 9 21.92 -8.22 -0.93
N THR A 10 22.44 -7.07 -1.37
CA THR A 10 21.98 -5.79 -0.87
C THR A 10 20.48 -5.77 -1.14
N ALA A 11 19.67 -5.57 -0.10
CA ALA A 11 18.22 -5.43 -0.18
C ALA A 11 17.86 -4.15 -0.97
N GLN A 12 18.19 -4.14 -2.25
CA GLN A 12 17.78 -3.19 -3.26
C GLN A 12 16.51 -3.77 -3.88
N ALA A 13 15.51 -4.03 -3.04
CA ALA A 13 14.14 -3.99 -3.52
C ALA A 13 13.86 -2.52 -3.81
N ALA A 14 14.31 -2.04 -4.98
CA ALA A 14 13.62 -0.96 -5.64
C ALA A 14 12.20 -1.49 -5.82
N VAL A 15 11.32 -1.19 -4.85
CA VAL A 15 9.93 -1.60 -4.85
C VAL A 15 9.37 -1.01 -6.12
N GLN A 16 9.28 -1.83 -7.17
CA GLN A 16 8.57 -1.48 -8.38
C GLN A 16 7.11 -1.34 -7.95
N VAL A 17 6.74 -0.10 -7.64
CA VAL A 17 5.38 0.26 -7.27
C VAL A 17 4.53 0.05 -8.51
N SER A 18 3.58 -0.88 -8.46
CA SER A 18 2.79 -1.19 -9.66
C SER A 18 1.89 -0.02 -10.05
N ASP A 19 1.43 -0.02 -11.30
CA ASP A 19 0.54 1.02 -11.84
C ASP A 19 -0.72 1.22 -10.99
N GLN A 20 -1.25 0.14 -10.39
CA GLN A 20 -2.39 0.21 -9.48
C GLN A 20 -2.07 1.04 -8.23
N VAL A 21 -0.90 0.84 -7.64
CA VAL A 21 -0.48 1.62 -6.47
C VAL A 21 -0.22 3.07 -6.89
N GLN A 22 0.48 3.32 -7.99
CA GLN A 22 0.69 4.68 -8.51
C GLN A 22 -0.62 5.42 -8.76
N HIS A 23 -1.60 4.73 -9.35
CA HIS A 23 -2.94 5.28 -9.58
C HIS A 23 -3.64 5.65 -8.27
N LEU A 24 -3.59 4.76 -7.26
CA LEU A 24 -4.15 5.05 -5.94
C LEU A 24 -3.49 6.28 -5.30
N ILE A 25 -2.16 6.32 -5.25
CA ILE A 25 -1.42 7.43 -4.63
C ILE A 25 -1.72 8.75 -5.34
N SER A 26 -1.78 8.75 -6.66
CA SER A 26 -2.06 9.95 -7.46
C SER A 26 -3.48 10.49 -7.26
N ALA A 27 -4.43 9.62 -6.91
CA ALA A 27 -5.83 10.01 -6.63
C ALA A 27 -6.03 10.58 -5.22
N LEU A 28 -5.13 10.31 -4.28
CA LEU A 28 -5.27 10.70 -2.88
C LEU A 28 -4.87 12.16 -2.64
N ARG A 29 -5.66 12.88 -1.85
CA ARG A 29 -5.31 14.19 -1.29
C ARG A 29 -4.83 14.06 0.15
N GLN A 30 -4.56 15.18 0.81
CA GLN A 30 -4.18 15.25 2.21
C GLN A 30 -5.40 15.07 3.13
N ASP A 31 -6.03 13.91 3.06
CA ASP A 31 -7.22 13.54 3.82
C ASP A 31 -7.17 12.06 4.25
N ASP A 32 -8.10 11.65 5.11
CA ASP A 32 -8.26 10.28 5.56
C ASP A 32 -9.44 9.64 4.81
N TYR A 33 -9.24 8.47 4.20
CA TYR A 33 -10.25 7.80 3.39
C TYR A 33 -10.64 6.45 3.99
N THR A 34 -11.93 6.15 4.02
CA THR A 34 -12.45 4.79 4.21
C THR A 34 -12.13 3.95 2.98
N LEU A 35 -12.17 2.61 3.13
CA LEU A 35 -11.99 1.74 1.97
C LEU A 35 -13.06 1.93 0.89
N ALA A 36 -14.29 2.31 1.28
CA ALA A 36 -15.35 2.61 0.32
C ALA A 36 -15.02 3.86 -0.50
N GLU A 37 -14.48 4.91 0.11
CA GLU A 37 -14.03 6.10 -0.62
C GLU A 37 -12.82 5.78 -1.51
N LEU A 38 -11.87 4.96 -1.05
CA LEU A 38 -10.77 4.48 -1.89
C LEU A 38 -11.26 3.73 -3.13
N MET A 39 -12.26 2.86 -2.94
CA MET A 39 -12.93 2.14 -4.02
C MET A 39 -13.53 3.09 -5.05
N GLN A 40 -14.23 4.14 -4.60
CA GLN A 40 -14.79 5.17 -5.49
C GLN A 40 -13.68 5.94 -6.23
N LEU A 41 -12.60 6.30 -5.54
CA LEU A 41 -11.48 7.05 -6.14
C LEU A 41 -10.81 6.32 -7.30
N VAL A 42 -10.63 5.00 -7.18
CA VAL A 42 -10.02 4.18 -8.25
C VAL A 42 -11.04 3.53 -9.19
N GLY A 43 -12.32 3.91 -9.07
CA GLY A 43 -13.39 3.44 -9.96
C GLY A 43 -13.72 1.93 -9.84
N LEU A 44 -13.52 1.34 -8.66
CA LEU A 44 -13.74 -0.09 -8.42
C LEU A 44 -14.85 -0.36 -7.41
N THR A 45 -15.59 -1.45 -7.62
CA THR A 45 -16.71 -1.87 -6.75
C THR A 45 -16.36 -3.06 -5.84
N HIS A 46 -15.28 -3.79 -6.14
CA HIS A 46 -14.90 -4.99 -5.41
C HIS A 46 -13.83 -4.71 -4.34
N ARG A 47 -14.25 -4.77 -3.07
CA ARG A 47 -13.40 -4.56 -1.89
C ARG A 47 -12.10 -5.37 -1.91
N ALA A 48 -12.19 -6.67 -2.23
CA ALA A 48 -11.05 -7.58 -2.21
C ALA A 48 -9.98 -7.19 -3.24
N ILE A 49 -10.38 -6.70 -4.41
CA ILE A 49 -9.47 -6.24 -5.46
C ILE A 49 -8.74 -4.97 -5.00
N VAL A 50 -9.47 -3.99 -4.45
CA VAL A 50 -8.86 -2.76 -3.94
C VAL A 50 -7.88 -3.06 -2.80
N GLN A 51 -8.23 -3.96 -1.89
CA GLN A 51 -7.31 -4.36 -0.81
C GLN A 51 -6.06 -5.04 -1.34
N ARG A 52 -6.21 -6.05 -2.20
CA ARG A 52 -5.09 -6.88 -2.65
C ARG A 52 -4.15 -6.17 -3.62
N ASN A 53 -4.70 -5.38 -4.55
CA ASN A 53 -3.92 -4.86 -5.68
C ASN A 53 -3.55 -3.38 -5.53
N TYR A 54 -4.23 -2.65 -4.65
CA TYR A 54 -4.02 -1.20 -4.48
C TYR A 54 -3.53 -0.89 -3.06
N LEU A 55 -4.36 -1.19 -2.05
CA LEU A 55 -4.15 -0.70 -0.69
C LEU A 55 -3.06 -1.45 0.08
N ASN A 56 -3.10 -2.79 0.13
CA ASN A 56 -2.12 -3.56 0.90
C ASN A 56 -0.69 -3.36 0.35
N PRO A 57 -0.45 -3.43 -0.98
CA PRO A 57 0.86 -3.15 -1.53
C PRO A 57 1.33 -1.71 -1.22
N ALA A 58 0.43 -0.72 -1.23
CA ALA A 58 0.76 0.65 -0.85
C ALA A 58 1.13 0.79 0.65
N ILE A 59 0.50 0.02 1.53
CA ILE A 59 0.84 -0.02 2.96
C ILE A 59 2.19 -0.72 3.17
N GLU A 60 2.42 -1.85 2.50
CA GLU A 60 3.68 -2.62 2.56
C GLU A 60 4.86 -1.79 2.03
N ALA A 61 4.65 -1.04 0.95
CA ALA A 61 5.61 -0.07 0.42
C ALA A 61 5.78 1.18 1.31
N GLY A 62 5.01 1.31 2.38
CA GLY A 62 5.07 2.44 3.30
C GLY A 62 4.55 3.76 2.72
N LEU A 63 3.78 3.73 1.64
CA LEU A 63 3.23 4.92 0.98
C LEU A 63 1.89 5.35 1.61
N ILE A 64 1.15 4.40 2.17
CA ILE A 64 -0.12 4.62 2.89
C ILE A 64 0.01 4.08 4.31
N LYS A 65 -0.65 4.74 5.27
CA LYS A 65 -0.80 4.25 6.64
C LYS A 65 -2.26 4.16 7.06
N ARG A 66 -2.51 3.23 7.99
CA ARG A 66 -3.78 3.11 8.73
C ARG A 66 -3.88 4.22 9.77
N THR A 67 -5.09 4.73 10.02
CA THR A 67 -5.34 5.68 11.12
C THR A 67 -5.47 4.98 12.46
N ILE A 68 -5.91 3.72 12.46
CA ILE A 68 -6.03 2.86 13.65
C ILE A 68 -5.15 1.62 13.42
N PRO A 69 -3.83 1.71 13.69
CA PRO A 69 -2.91 0.60 13.45
C PRO A 69 -3.16 -0.59 14.38
N ASP A 70 -3.51 -0.34 15.65
CA ASP A 70 -3.67 -1.38 16.69
C ASP A 70 -4.94 -2.23 16.50
N ASN A 71 -5.92 -1.71 15.77
CA ASN A 71 -7.13 -2.45 15.41
C ASN A 71 -7.40 -2.38 13.88
N PRO A 72 -6.70 -3.22 13.09
CA PRO A 72 -6.84 -3.26 11.63
C PRO A 72 -8.27 -3.48 11.12
N LYS A 73 -9.10 -4.19 11.90
CA LYS A 73 -10.47 -4.57 11.55
C LYS A 73 -11.51 -3.57 12.08
N SER A 74 -11.08 -2.45 12.66
CA SER A 74 -11.98 -1.42 13.18
C SER A 74 -12.94 -0.93 12.08
N PRO A 75 -14.24 -0.79 12.37
CA PRO A 75 -15.20 -0.19 11.42
C PRO A 75 -14.89 1.29 11.15
N LYS A 76 -14.13 1.95 12.02
CA LYS A 76 -13.67 3.35 11.87
C LYS A 76 -12.31 3.45 11.16
N GLN A 77 -11.79 2.36 10.61
CA GLN A 77 -10.50 2.36 9.94
C GLN A 77 -10.51 3.29 8.72
N ARG A 78 -9.50 4.17 8.66
CA ARG A 78 -9.24 5.03 7.50
C ARG A 78 -7.78 4.88 7.06
N TYR A 79 -7.49 5.37 5.88
CA TYR A 79 -6.21 5.26 5.20
C TYR A 79 -5.81 6.63 4.66
N ARG A 80 -4.53 6.96 4.79
CA ARG A 80 -3.98 8.24 4.32
C ARG A 80 -2.57 8.05 3.80
N LEU A 81 -2.13 9.00 2.98
CA LEU A 81 -0.74 9.07 2.55
C LEU A 81 0.20 9.17 3.77
N LYS A 82 1.27 8.39 3.74
CA LYS A 82 2.37 8.51 4.69
C LYS A 82 3.27 9.64 4.18
N ARG A 83 3.39 10.70 4.97
CA ARG A 83 4.43 11.73 4.78
C ARG A 83 5.75 11.23 5.34
#